data_AF-J3YT71-F1
#
_entry.id   AF-J3YT71-F1
#
_cell.length_a   1.000
_cell.length_b   1.000
_cell.length_c   1.000
_cell.angle_alpha   90.00
_cell.angle_beta   90.00
_cell.angle_gamma   90.00
#
_symmetry.space_group_name_H-M   'P 1'
#
loop_
_entity.id
_entity.type
_entity.pdbx_description
1 polymer ?
#
loop_
_entity_poly.entity_id
_entity_poly.type
_entity_poly.pdbx_seq_one_letter_code
_entity_poly.pdbx_strand_id
1 'polypeptide(L)'
;MNKKHKDFDLNFLKKTKIVATCGPSITYKLFSLADLEDPSKQEIVQKAKENLRQLFLNGVSTVRLNFSHGNQEEQAVRMILARSVANELNLPISIMLDTNGPEIRLNQISETDNTVKKDQIVKIHTNREIIGNAAEFSVSDSSKKYNMAKDVSLGSIVLVDDGKLTLQVIEVAEDFSYIRAIAKNEHKIITKKRINLPNAKYSIPFLSQKDYNDITFGLKNKVDYIAASFVNSADDIYEIKVILKQYGMEHVQVIAKVETRHAIKNLDEIIDVSDGVMVARGDLGLEIPYYEVPYWEKYIIKACRFKNKRVIVATQMLDSLEKNVQPTRAEVTDVFFAVERGCDATMLSGETANGMYPIIAVETMKKINKQSELLFDYKRAITHYFPMTDVCKTAFGERVLDIAKKICPNREIENEDFSTHFLVHFTNNREEIFALSNAKLAASVIIVTDDQNVYTGHGVDYGVFTYKVDDLTKALSNYQLVAKKAILHYSELFEIKPDNKTNFVLIK
;
A
#
# COMPACT_ATOMS: atom_id res chain seq x y z
N MET A 1 -29.60 16.38 27.53
CA MET A 1 -28.23 16.16 26.99
C MET A 1 -27.51 15.00 27.69
N ASN A 2 -28.19 13.86 27.90
CA ASN A 2 -27.63 12.66 28.54
C ASN A 2 -27.74 11.43 27.62
N LYS A 3 -27.25 11.51 26.38
CA LYS A 3 -26.85 10.28 25.67
C LYS A 3 -25.46 9.96 26.22
N LYS A 4 -25.40 9.08 27.23
CA LYS A 4 -24.15 8.45 27.69
C LYS A 4 -23.36 8.04 26.44
N HIS A 5 -22.06 8.34 26.38
CA HIS A 5 -21.15 7.55 25.56
C HIS A 5 -21.38 6.10 26.00
N LYS A 6 -22.23 5.36 25.28
CA LYS A 6 -22.27 3.91 25.40
C LYS A 6 -20.87 3.49 25.00
N ASP A 7 -20.19 2.74 25.87
CA ASP A 7 -19.07 1.91 25.45
C ASP A 7 -19.64 0.97 24.39
N PHE A 8 -19.65 1.42 23.13
CA PHE A 8 -20.00 0.58 22.02
C PHE A 8 -18.82 -0.36 21.85
N ASP A 9 -19.01 -1.59 22.33
CA ASP A 9 -18.33 -2.74 21.76
C ASP A 9 -18.53 -2.61 20.24
N LEU A 10 -17.47 -2.23 19.50
CA LEU A 10 -17.51 -1.94 18.07
C LEU A 10 -17.80 -3.25 17.33
N ASN A 11 -19.04 -3.73 17.37
CA ASN A 11 -19.43 -5.06 16.96
C ASN A 11 -19.71 -5.11 15.44
N PHE A 12 -18.74 -4.64 14.65
CA PHE A 12 -18.80 -4.72 13.19
C PHE A 12 -17.41 -5.02 12.60
N LEU A 13 -17.42 -5.57 11.39
CA LEU A 13 -16.20 -5.91 10.65
C LEU A 13 -15.55 -4.65 10.07
N LYS A 14 -14.25 -4.44 10.34
CA LYS A 14 -13.47 -3.32 9.78
C LYS A 14 -13.47 -3.37 8.24
N LYS A 15 -13.90 -2.30 7.59
CA LYS A 15 -14.02 -2.24 6.12
C LYS A 15 -12.74 -1.75 5.44
N THR A 16 -12.07 -0.74 5.98
CA THR A 16 -10.80 -0.21 5.48
C THR A 16 -9.73 -1.27 5.58
N LYS A 17 -9.06 -1.55 4.46
CA LYS A 17 -8.05 -2.60 4.35
C LYS A 17 -6.73 -2.17 4.99
N ILE A 18 -5.92 -3.15 5.38
CA ILE A 18 -4.58 -2.91 5.91
C ILE A 18 -3.59 -3.67 5.04
N VAL A 19 -2.66 -2.92 4.44
CA VAL A 19 -1.48 -3.43 3.76
C VAL A 19 -0.34 -3.44 4.78
N ALA A 20 0.28 -4.59 5.02
CA ALA A 20 1.42 -4.70 5.93
C ALA A 20 2.66 -5.16 5.17
N THR A 21 3.75 -4.42 5.32
CA THR A 21 5.03 -4.82 4.73
C THR A 21 5.64 -5.95 5.55
N CYS A 22 5.94 -7.07 4.90
CA CYS A 22 6.54 -8.24 5.53
C CYS A 22 8.07 -8.14 5.53
N GLY A 23 8.67 -8.35 6.70
CA GLY A 23 10.10 -8.26 6.91
C GLY A 23 10.56 -9.06 8.13
N PRO A 24 11.83 -8.89 8.54
CA PRO A 24 12.44 -9.66 9.63
C PRO A 24 11.71 -9.58 10.98
N SER A 25 10.95 -8.51 11.27
CA SER A 25 10.16 -8.46 12.51
C SER A 25 9.00 -9.46 12.53
N ILE A 26 8.55 -9.92 11.36
CA ILE A 26 7.50 -10.93 11.22
C ILE A 26 8.11 -12.31 11.01
N THR A 27 9.05 -12.43 10.06
CA THR A 27 9.59 -13.72 9.60
C THR A 27 10.97 -14.06 10.15
N TYR A 28 11.54 -13.23 11.03
CA TYR A 28 12.87 -13.40 11.61
C TYR A 28 13.96 -13.57 10.53
N LYS A 29 14.99 -14.35 10.82
CA LYS A 29 16.14 -14.63 9.93
C LYS A 29 15.92 -15.87 9.05
N LEU A 30 14.73 -15.97 8.44
CA LEU A 30 14.42 -16.98 7.42
C LEU A 30 14.64 -16.33 6.05
N PHE A 31 15.80 -16.57 5.46
CA PHE A 31 16.29 -15.88 4.26
C PHE A 31 16.41 -16.79 3.03
N SER A 32 16.35 -18.11 3.20
CA SER A 32 16.42 -19.09 2.12
C SER A 32 15.31 -20.12 2.21
N LEU A 33 15.01 -20.80 1.10
CA LEU A 33 14.01 -21.87 1.10
C LEU A 33 14.45 -23.04 2.00
N ALA A 34 15.75 -23.32 2.06
CA ALA A 34 16.32 -24.34 2.94
C ALA A 34 16.04 -24.06 4.43
N ASP A 35 15.88 -22.79 4.82
CA ASP A 35 15.58 -22.43 6.20
C ASP A 35 14.21 -22.93 6.68
N LEU A 36 13.27 -23.15 5.74
CA LEU A 36 11.94 -23.67 6.06
C LEU A 36 11.97 -25.18 6.38
N GLU A 37 12.95 -25.90 5.85
CA GLU A 37 13.10 -27.35 5.99
C GLU A 37 14.11 -27.72 7.08
N ASP A 38 14.97 -26.78 7.49
CA ASP A 38 15.99 -26.99 8.53
C ASP A 38 15.33 -27.35 9.89
N PRO A 39 15.61 -28.55 10.44
CA PRO A 39 15.09 -28.97 11.74
C PRO A 39 15.45 -28.01 12.88
N SER A 40 16.60 -27.35 12.82
CA SER A 40 17.06 -26.39 13.84
C SER A 40 16.29 -25.07 13.81
N LYS A 41 15.60 -24.75 12.71
CA LYS A 41 14.83 -23.51 12.53
C LYS A 41 13.33 -23.69 12.67
N GLN A 42 12.84 -24.89 12.94
CA GLN A 42 11.39 -25.16 13.03
C GLN A 42 10.68 -24.30 14.08
N GLU A 43 11.32 -24.01 15.21
CA GLU A 43 10.76 -23.09 16.21
C GLU A 43 10.59 -21.66 15.65
N ILE A 44 11.56 -21.18 14.85
CA ILE A 44 11.50 -19.87 14.20
C ILE A 44 10.41 -19.84 13.14
N VAL A 45 10.28 -20.92 12.35
CA VAL A 45 9.20 -21.07 11.36
C VAL A 45 7.83 -20.99 12.04
N GLN A 46 7.64 -21.67 13.16
CA GLN A 46 6.37 -21.62 13.88
C GLN A 46 6.07 -20.25 14.49
N LYS A 47 7.09 -19.56 15.04
CA LYS A 47 6.94 -18.17 15.50
C LYS A 47 6.56 -17.23 14.35
N ALA A 48 7.18 -17.38 13.18
CA ALA A 48 6.85 -16.59 12.01
C ALA A 48 5.40 -16.81 11.55
N LYS A 49 4.94 -18.07 11.53
CA LYS A 49 3.55 -18.41 11.25
C LYS A 49 2.59 -17.81 12.26
N GLU A 50 2.94 -17.84 13.55
CA GLU A 50 2.11 -17.23 14.59
C GLU A 50 2.02 -15.71 14.45
N ASN A 51 3.13 -15.02 14.16
CA ASN A 51 3.11 -13.58 13.88
C ASN A 51 2.18 -13.26 12.69
N LEU A 52 2.28 -14.01 11.60
CA LEU A 52 1.40 -13.85 10.44
C LEU A 52 -0.07 -14.12 10.79
N ARG A 53 -0.36 -15.13 11.62
CA ARG A 53 -1.72 -15.43 12.10
C ARG A 53 -2.28 -14.25 12.87
N GLN A 54 -1.51 -13.70 13.80
CA GLN A 54 -1.90 -12.51 14.57
C GLN A 54 -2.11 -11.29 13.68
N LEU A 55 -1.28 -11.09 12.65
CA LEU A 55 -1.46 -10.03 11.64
C LEU A 55 -2.81 -10.17 10.91
N PHE A 56 -3.13 -11.37 10.43
CA PHE A 56 -4.35 -11.62 9.65
C PHE A 56 -5.62 -11.50 10.50
N LEU A 57 -5.61 -12.03 11.73
CA LEU A 57 -6.72 -11.88 12.69
C LEU A 57 -6.89 -10.42 13.15
N ASN A 58 -5.82 -9.63 13.12
CA ASN A 58 -5.88 -8.18 13.31
C ASN A 58 -6.21 -7.38 12.03
N GLY A 59 -6.60 -8.07 10.95
CA GLY A 59 -7.24 -7.46 9.80
C GLY A 59 -6.29 -6.92 8.74
N VAL A 60 -5.04 -7.40 8.71
CA VAL A 60 -4.19 -7.35 7.50
C VAL A 60 -4.85 -8.16 6.41
N SER A 61 -5.00 -7.55 5.24
CA SER A 61 -5.60 -8.17 4.05
C SER A 61 -4.64 -8.28 2.87
N THR A 62 -3.51 -7.56 2.92
CA THR A 62 -2.47 -7.62 1.91
C THR A 62 -1.09 -7.67 2.56
N VAL A 63 -0.27 -8.63 2.16
CA VAL A 63 1.15 -8.71 2.49
C VAL A 63 1.94 -8.03 1.38
N ARG A 64 2.59 -6.91 1.72
CA ARG A 64 3.50 -6.19 0.83
C ARG A 64 4.91 -6.73 0.96
N LEU A 65 5.54 -7.02 -0.17
CA LEU A 65 6.91 -7.45 -0.31
C LEU A 65 7.70 -6.34 -0.99
N ASN A 66 8.60 -5.71 -0.24
CA ASN A 66 9.40 -4.60 -0.75
C ASN A 66 10.67 -5.13 -1.44
N PHE A 67 10.74 -5.06 -2.77
CA PHE A 67 11.87 -5.57 -3.55
C PHE A 67 13.05 -4.58 -3.64
N SER A 68 12.97 -3.39 -3.05
CA SER A 68 14.16 -2.57 -2.75
C SER A 68 15.07 -3.24 -1.70
N HIS A 69 14.56 -4.25 -0.98
CA HIS A 69 15.28 -4.99 0.04
C HIS A 69 15.11 -6.51 -0.11
N GLY A 70 16.12 -7.25 0.33
CA GLY A 70 16.14 -8.71 0.20
C GLY A 70 16.33 -9.18 -1.25
N ASN A 71 16.49 -10.48 -1.42
CA ASN A 71 16.54 -11.11 -2.74
C ASN A 71 15.24 -11.88 -3.02
N GLN A 72 15.09 -12.39 -4.25
CA GLN A 72 13.88 -13.12 -4.66
C GLN A 72 13.61 -14.38 -3.80
N GLU A 73 14.65 -15.06 -3.33
CA GLU A 73 14.51 -16.25 -2.48
C GLU A 73 13.93 -15.90 -1.11
N GLU A 74 14.42 -14.83 -0.47
CA GLU A 74 13.88 -14.32 0.78
C GLU A 74 12.41 -13.90 0.63
N GLN A 75 12.05 -13.28 -0.50
CA GLN A 75 10.65 -12.94 -0.78
C GLN A 75 9.80 -14.20 -0.99
N ALA A 76 10.34 -15.26 -1.62
CA ALA A 76 9.67 -16.56 -1.76
C ALA A 76 9.31 -17.17 -0.41
N VAL A 77 10.25 -17.16 0.55
CA VAL A 77 10.03 -17.64 1.92
C VAL A 77 8.84 -16.92 2.56
N ARG A 78 8.80 -15.59 2.47
CA ARG A 78 7.70 -14.77 3.00
C ARG A 78 6.37 -15.10 2.35
N MET A 79 6.34 -15.28 1.03
CA MET A 79 5.13 -15.70 0.29
C MET A 79 4.61 -17.06 0.75
N ILE A 80 5.50 -18.05 0.91
CA ILE A 80 5.14 -19.42 1.33
C ILE A 80 4.53 -19.40 2.72
N LEU A 81 5.17 -18.71 3.68
CA LEU A 81 4.68 -18.60 5.04
C LEU A 81 3.31 -17.89 5.09
N ALA A 82 3.18 -16.74 4.41
CA ALA A 82 1.94 -15.99 4.35
C ALA A 82 0.78 -16.83 3.78
N ARG A 83 1.01 -17.53 2.67
CA ARG A 83 0.00 -18.40 2.04
C ARG A 83 -0.36 -19.59 2.91
N SER A 84 0.60 -20.22 3.58
CA SER A 84 0.33 -21.33 4.50
C SER A 84 -0.66 -20.88 5.57
N VAL A 85 -0.39 -19.76 6.24
CA VAL A 85 -1.25 -19.26 7.32
C VAL A 85 -2.59 -18.77 6.79
N ALA A 86 -2.62 -18.11 5.62
CA ALA A 86 -3.85 -17.68 4.98
C ALA A 86 -4.78 -18.86 4.66
N ASN A 87 -4.22 -19.96 4.13
CA ASN A 87 -4.95 -21.20 3.86
C ASN A 87 -5.43 -21.87 5.14
N GLU A 88 -4.60 -21.94 6.19
CA GLU A 88 -4.99 -22.48 7.51
C GLU A 88 -6.18 -21.73 8.12
N LEU A 89 -6.30 -20.42 7.87
CA LEU A 89 -7.38 -19.55 8.35
C LEU A 89 -8.55 -19.41 7.36
N ASN A 90 -8.45 -19.97 6.15
CA ASN A 90 -9.37 -19.70 5.03
C ASN A 90 -9.61 -18.18 4.81
N LEU A 91 -8.53 -17.39 4.87
CA LEU A 91 -8.56 -15.94 4.64
C LEU A 91 -7.96 -15.58 3.27
N PRO A 92 -8.60 -14.68 2.51
CA PRO A 92 -8.10 -14.22 1.21
C PRO A 92 -7.02 -13.15 1.36
N ILE A 93 -5.81 -13.56 1.74
CA ILE A 93 -4.68 -12.65 1.89
C ILE A 93 -4.02 -12.42 0.52
N SER A 94 -4.03 -11.17 0.07
CA SER A 94 -3.33 -10.78 -1.14
C SER A 94 -1.82 -10.66 -0.93
N ILE A 95 -1.05 -10.90 -1.98
CA ILE A 95 0.38 -10.62 -2.05
C ILE A 95 0.61 -9.46 -3.01
N MET A 96 1.32 -8.43 -2.54
CA MET A 96 1.71 -7.26 -3.32
C MET A 96 3.23 -7.22 -3.48
N LEU A 97 3.70 -7.19 -4.72
CA LEU A 97 5.08 -6.91 -5.08
C LEU A 97 5.26 -5.39 -5.21
N ASP A 98 6.13 -4.79 -4.43
CA ASP A 98 6.51 -3.37 -4.58
C ASP A 98 7.87 -3.27 -5.27
N THR A 99 7.90 -2.65 -6.45
CA THR A 99 9.09 -2.56 -7.31
C THR A 99 10.13 -1.63 -6.71
N ASN A 100 11.40 -1.81 -7.09
CA ASN A 100 12.44 -0.88 -6.63
C ASN A 100 12.30 0.48 -7.30
N GLY A 101 12.08 0.47 -8.61
CA GLY A 101 12.00 1.67 -9.43
C GLY A 101 13.36 2.35 -9.62
N PRO A 102 13.35 3.52 -10.31
CA PRO A 102 14.55 4.29 -10.61
C PRO A 102 15.09 5.00 -9.37
N GLU A 103 15.92 4.32 -8.58
CA GLU A 103 16.58 4.90 -7.41
C GLU A 103 18.06 5.23 -7.65
N ILE A 104 18.53 6.30 -7.00
CA ILE A 104 19.94 6.69 -6.94
C ILE A 104 20.43 6.51 -5.50
N ARG A 105 21.61 5.92 -5.33
CA ARG A 105 22.21 5.70 -4.01
C ARG A 105 23.65 6.19 -3.94
N LEU A 106 24.04 6.60 -2.74
CA LEU A 106 25.44 6.79 -2.36
C LEU A 106 26.19 5.46 -2.50
N ASN A 107 27.37 5.52 -3.11
CA ASN A 107 28.31 4.41 -3.12
C ASN A 107 28.99 4.29 -1.74
N GLN A 108 30.11 3.59 -1.68
CA GLN A 108 30.84 3.40 -0.43
C GLN A 108 31.32 4.75 0.13
N ILE A 109 31.03 4.98 1.40
CA ILE A 109 31.48 6.13 2.18
C ILE A 109 32.45 5.63 3.26
N SER A 110 33.54 6.36 3.46
CA SER A 110 34.50 6.13 4.53
C SER A 110 33.83 6.19 5.90
N GLU A 111 34.21 5.31 6.82
CA GLU A 111 33.70 5.37 8.20
C GLU A 111 34.29 6.56 8.97
N THR A 112 35.48 7.01 8.57
CA THR A 112 36.16 8.21 9.04
C THR A 112 35.93 9.37 8.07
N ASP A 113 35.72 10.58 8.59
CA ASP A 113 35.51 11.81 7.79
C ASP A 113 34.28 11.77 6.85
N ASN A 114 33.11 11.43 7.39
CA ASN A 114 31.83 11.34 6.66
C ASN A 114 30.79 12.35 7.11
N THR A 115 31.23 13.41 7.82
CA THR A 115 30.32 14.48 8.26
C THR A 115 30.51 15.68 7.35
N VAL A 116 29.52 15.91 6.49
CA VAL A 116 29.45 17.11 5.64
C VAL A 116 29.01 18.26 6.50
N LYS A 117 29.82 19.32 6.60
CA LYS A 117 29.48 20.51 7.38
C LYS A 117 28.61 21.47 6.58
N LYS A 118 27.83 22.29 7.29
CA LYS A 118 27.09 23.39 6.67
C LYS A 118 28.05 24.33 5.91
N ASP A 119 27.59 24.82 4.76
CA ASP A 119 28.31 25.72 3.84
C ASP A 119 29.56 25.12 3.19
N GLN A 120 29.84 23.84 3.43
CA GLN A 120 30.91 23.10 2.75
C GLN A 120 30.54 22.81 1.29
N ILE A 121 31.53 22.95 0.40
CA ILE A 121 31.41 22.51 -0.98
C ILE A 121 31.75 21.02 -1.05
N VAL A 122 30.85 20.25 -1.65
CA VAL A 122 31.00 18.81 -1.87
C VAL A 122 31.03 18.54 -3.37
N LYS A 123 31.98 17.70 -3.80
CA LYS A 123 32.02 17.18 -5.18
C LYS A 123 31.32 15.83 -5.25
N ILE A 124 30.37 15.68 -6.17
CA ILE A 124 29.64 14.43 -6.38
C ILE A 124 30.01 13.88 -7.75
N HIS A 125 30.64 12.71 -7.76
CA HIS A 125 30.93 11.96 -8.99
C HIS A 125 29.71 11.14 -9.40
N THR A 126 29.31 11.24 -10.66
CA THR A 126 28.01 10.75 -11.10
C THR A 126 28.09 9.54 -12.04
N ASN A 127 29.27 9.19 -12.54
CA ASN A 127 29.47 8.02 -13.44
C ASN A 127 30.62 7.09 -13.03
N ARG A 128 31.26 7.35 -11.88
CA ARG A 128 32.41 6.56 -11.40
C ARG A 128 32.30 6.32 -9.90
N GLU A 129 32.63 5.11 -9.47
CA GLU A 129 32.63 4.75 -8.07
C GLU A 129 33.95 5.16 -7.41
N ILE A 130 33.86 5.83 -6.26
CA ILE A 130 34.96 6.13 -5.35
C ILE A 130 34.52 5.82 -3.91
N ILE A 131 35.48 5.60 -3.02
CA ILE A 131 35.22 5.65 -1.58
C ILE A 131 35.10 7.12 -1.20
N GLY A 132 33.87 7.55 -0.90
CA GLY A 132 33.57 8.95 -0.58
C GLY A 132 33.89 9.33 0.87
N ASN A 133 33.93 10.63 1.12
CA ASN A 133 34.12 11.28 2.41
C ASN A 133 33.29 12.58 2.43
N ALA A 134 33.51 13.45 3.42
CA ALA A 134 32.80 14.71 3.55
C ALA A 134 33.02 15.67 2.37
N ALA A 135 34.19 15.64 1.73
CA ALA A 135 34.57 16.56 0.64
C ALA A 135 34.13 16.07 -0.74
N GLU A 136 34.16 14.76 -0.98
CA GLU A 136 33.71 14.18 -2.24
C GLU A 136 33.13 12.78 -2.08
N PHE A 137 32.10 12.45 -2.85
CA PHE A 137 31.54 11.10 -2.89
C PHE A 137 31.01 10.76 -4.27
N SER A 138 30.60 9.50 -4.47
CA SER A 138 29.99 9.05 -5.72
C SER A 138 28.60 8.47 -5.50
N VAL A 139 27.79 8.53 -6.56
CA VAL A 139 26.43 7.99 -6.60
C VAL A 139 26.26 7.05 -7.79
N SER A 140 25.32 6.13 -7.70
CA SER A 140 24.96 5.22 -8.80
C SER A 140 23.49 4.85 -8.77
N ASP A 141 22.95 4.50 -9.93
CA ASP A 141 21.69 3.76 -10.07
C ASP A 141 21.98 2.25 -10.17
N SER A 142 20.94 1.44 -10.32
CA SER A 142 21.08 -0.01 -10.51
C SER A 142 21.93 -0.41 -11.73
N SER A 143 21.98 0.40 -12.79
CA SER A 143 22.77 0.12 -13.99
C SER A 143 24.25 0.48 -13.86
N LYS A 144 24.62 1.30 -12.88
CA LYS A 144 25.96 1.90 -12.70
C LYS A 144 26.45 2.73 -13.89
N LYS A 145 25.56 3.07 -14.82
CA LYS A 145 25.87 3.84 -16.04
C LYS A 145 25.17 5.19 -16.09
N TYR A 146 24.24 5.42 -15.18
CA TYR A 146 23.53 6.68 -15.06
C TYR A 146 24.50 7.84 -14.81
N ASN A 147 24.21 9.01 -15.36
CA ASN A 147 24.95 10.25 -15.12
C ASN A 147 24.00 11.30 -14.55
N MET A 148 23.97 11.40 -13.22
CA MET A 148 23.14 12.37 -12.48
C MET A 148 23.37 13.83 -12.87
N ALA A 149 24.53 14.19 -13.43
CA ALA A 149 24.81 15.56 -13.87
C ALA A 149 23.87 16.02 -15.01
N LYS A 150 23.26 15.08 -15.76
CA LYS A 150 22.30 15.35 -16.84
C LYS A 150 20.93 15.82 -16.34
N ASP A 151 20.61 15.49 -15.09
CA ASP A 151 19.24 15.63 -14.56
C ASP A 151 19.12 16.80 -13.58
N VAL A 152 20.21 17.52 -13.35
CA VAL A 152 20.28 18.68 -12.46
C VAL A 152 20.78 19.91 -13.20
N SER A 153 20.50 21.08 -12.64
CA SER A 153 20.94 22.37 -13.15
C SER A 153 21.52 23.21 -12.02
N LEU A 154 22.17 24.34 -12.36
CA LEU A 154 22.58 25.31 -11.35
C LEU A 154 21.39 25.71 -10.46
N GLY A 155 21.58 25.65 -9.15
CA GLY A 155 20.55 25.94 -8.15
C GLY A 155 19.65 24.76 -7.78
N SER A 156 19.70 23.63 -8.51
CA SER A 156 18.97 22.40 -8.14
C SER A 156 19.29 21.96 -6.72
N ILE A 157 18.30 21.34 -6.06
CA ILE A 157 18.48 20.72 -4.76
C ILE A 157 18.79 19.24 -4.96
N VAL A 158 19.78 18.75 -4.22
CA VAL A 158 20.09 17.32 -4.09
C VAL A 158 19.87 16.96 -2.62
N LEU A 159 18.96 16.03 -2.39
CA LEU A 159 18.64 15.53 -1.06
C LEU A 159 19.36 14.20 -0.84
N VAL A 160 20.01 14.05 0.30
CA VAL A 160 20.76 12.84 0.66
C VAL A 160 20.21 12.25 1.97
N ASP A 161 20.08 10.93 2.02
CA ASP A 161 19.53 10.16 3.16
C ASP A 161 18.14 10.67 3.55
N ASP A 162 17.21 10.62 2.59
CA ASP A 162 15.81 11.02 2.75
C ASP A 162 15.66 12.49 3.23
N GLY A 163 16.45 13.39 2.62
CA GLY A 163 16.40 14.83 2.88
C GLY A 163 17.15 15.32 4.13
N LYS A 164 17.80 14.44 4.88
CA LYS A 164 18.57 14.83 6.08
C LYS A 164 19.77 15.70 5.77
N LEU A 165 20.36 15.57 4.58
CA LEU A 165 21.33 16.53 4.05
C LEU A 165 20.78 17.16 2.78
N THR A 166 20.72 18.48 2.78
CA THR A 166 20.34 19.28 1.62
C THR A 166 21.59 19.89 1.00
N LEU A 167 21.82 19.60 -0.27
CA LEU A 167 22.89 20.19 -1.07
C LEU A 167 22.26 21.06 -2.17
N GLN A 168 22.82 22.24 -2.44
CA GLN A 168 22.41 23.07 -3.57
C GLN A 168 23.51 23.09 -4.62
N VAL A 169 23.17 22.71 -5.85
CA VAL A 169 24.11 22.63 -6.97
C VAL A 169 24.62 24.03 -7.31
N ILE A 170 25.95 24.18 -7.34
CA ILE A 170 26.67 25.40 -7.71
C ILE A 170 27.50 25.23 -8.98
N GLU A 171 27.68 24.00 -9.46
CA GLU A 171 28.37 23.68 -10.70
C GLU A 171 27.89 22.34 -11.24
N VAL A 172 27.69 22.27 -12.57
CA VAL A 172 27.41 21.04 -13.29
C VAL A 172 28.47 20.87 -14.37
N ALA A 173 29.25 19.79 -14.28
CA ALA A 173 30.26 19.44 -15.26
C ALA A 173 29.85 18.12 -15.94
N GLU A 174 28.86 18.20 -16.82
CA GLU A 174 28.24 17.02 -17.47
C GLU A 174 29.26 16.18 -18.24
N ASP A 175 30.14 16.81 -19.03
CA ASP A 175 31.19 16.15 -19.81
C ASP A 175 32.21 15.38 -18.95
N PHE A 176 32.35 15.80 -17.69
CA PHE A 176 33.25 15.19 -16.72
C PHE A 176 32.52 14.36 -15.67
N SER A 177 31.19 14.24 -15.80
CA SER A 177 30.30 13.49 -14.91
C SER A 177 30.53 13.79 -13.43
N TYR A 178 30.52 15.07 -13.08
CA TYR A 178 30.45 15.50 -11.70
C TYR A 178 29.62 16.76 -11.52
N ILE A 179 29.16 16.97 -10.29
CA ILE A 179 28.57 18.22 -9.85
C ILE A 179 29.30 18.72 -8.60
N ARG A 180 29.32 20.04 -8.38
CA ARG A 180 29.67 20.61 -7.07
C ARG A 180 28.42 21.22 -6.46
N ALA A 181 28.24 21.00 -5.17
CA ALA A 181 27.10 21.51 -4.43
C ALA A 181 27.53 22.05 -3.06
N ILE A 182 26.85 23.09 -2.59
CA ILE A 182 27.04 23.64 -1.25
C ILE A 182 26.04 23.04 -0.27
N ALA A 183 26.51 22.55 0.87
CA ALA A 183 25.66 21.98 1.91
C ALA A 183 24.88 23.06 2.66
N LYS A 184 23.57 22.87 2.83
CA LYS A 184 22.69 23.80 3.56
C LYS A 184 22.57 23.50 5.04
N ASN A 185 22.99 22.31 5.45
CA ASN A 185 23.02 21.86 6.82
C ASN A 185 24.15 20.85 7.02
N GLU A 186 24.44 20.54 8.28
CA GLU A 186 25.39 19.48 8.64
C GLU A 186 24.66 18.12 8.69
N HIS A 187 25.32 17.07 8.21
CA HIS A 187 24.84 15.69 8.35
C HIS A 187 25.97 14.67 8.16
N LYS A 188 25.82 13.50 8.78
CA LYS A 188 26.69 12.34 8.55
C LYS A 188 26.16 11.51 7.39
N ILE A 189 26.89 11.46 6.28
CA ILE A 189 26.54 10.61 5.14
C ILE A 189 26.95 9.15 5.38
N ILE A 190 26.13 8.22 4.89
CA ILE A 190 26.30 6.78 5.12
C ILE A 190 26.18 6.06 3.77
N THR A 191 26.96 5.00 3.59
CA THR A 191 26.94 4.13 2.42
C THR A 191 25.52 3.65 2.07
N LYS A 192 25.20 3.55 0.77
CA LYS A 192 23.93 3.04 0.21
C LYS A 192 22.68 3.85 0.56
N LYS A 193 22.81 5.03 1.17
CA LYS A 193 21.69 5.95 1.40
C LYS A 193 21.21 6.58 0.10
N ARG A 194 19.90 6.87 0.03
CA ARG A 194 19.26 7.39 -1.18
C ARG A 194 19.65 8.82 -1.48
N ILE A 195 19.60 9.14 -2.76
CA ILE A 195 19.67 10.48 -3.33
C ILE A 195 18.35 10.77 -4.02
N ASN A 196 17.76 11.92 -3.73
CA ASN A 196 16.57 12.42 -4.41
C ASN A 196 16.91 13.75 -5.09
N LEU A 197 16.36 13.95 -6.29
CA LEU A 197 16.53 15.13 -7.11
C LEU A 197 15.15 15.79 -7.32
N PRO A 198 14.67 16.60 -6.37
CA PRO A 198 13.33 17.18 -6.46
C PRO A 198 13.11 17.93 -7.77
N ASN A 199 12.03 17.58 -8.48
CA ASN A 199 11.65 18.14 -9.78
C ASN A 199 12.56 17.76 -10.97
N ALA A 200 13.55 16.88 -10.78
CA ALA A 200 14.35 16.40 -11.89
C ALA A 200 13.52 15.51 -12.84
N LYS A 201 13.84 15.58 -14.13
CA LYS A 201 13.41 14.59 -15.10
C LYS A 201 14.50 13.54 -15.18
N TYR A 202 14.31 12.43 -14.45
CA TYR A 202 15.30 11.37 -14.42
C TYR A 202 15.52 10.81 -15.83
N SER A 203 16.77 10.72 -16.27
CA SER A 203 17.15 10.03 -17.50
C SER A 203 17.25 8.50 -17.31
N ILE A 204 16.88 8.01 -16.13
CA ILE A 204 16.85 6.59 -15.78
C ILE A 204 15.58 5.97 -16.38
N PRO A 205 15.66 4.81 -17.05
CA PRO A 205 14.47 4.07 -17.47
C PRO A 205 13.52 3.81 -16.30
N PHE A 206 12.20 3.83 -16.56
CA PHE A 206 11.19 3.56 -15.55
C PHE A 206 11.35 2.16 -14.93
N LEU A 207 11.49 1.12 -15.77
CA LEU A 207 11.84 -0.22 -15.30
C LEU A 207 13.33 -0.51 -15.52
N SER A 208 14.02 -0.89 -14.45
CA SER A 208 15.34 -1.48 -14.55
C SER A 208 15.26 -2.96 -14.96
N GLN A 209 16.38 -3.55 -15.38
CA GLN A 209 16.46 -5.00 -15.58
C GLN A 209 16.14 -5.78 -14.31
N LYS A 210 16.46 -5.22 -13.14
CA LYS A 210 16.10 -5.81 -11.84
C LYS A 210 14.58 -5.80 -11.65
N ASP A 211 13.91 -4.68 -11.92
CA ASP A 211 12.45 -4.59 -11.79
C ASP A 211 11.75 -5.58 -12.74
N TYR A 212 12.22 -5.72 -13.98
CA TYR A 212 11.71 -6.75 -14.90
C TYR A 212 11.87 -8.17 -14.32
N ASN A 213 13.05 -8.49 -13.78
CA ASN A 213 13.29 -9.80 -13.18
C ASN A 213 12.41 -10.05 -11.93
N ASP A 214 12.19 -9.01 -11.12
CA ASP A 214 11.36 -9.09 -9.92
C ASP A 214 9.88 -9.22 -10.27
N ILE A 215 9.37 -8.44 -11.23
CA ILE A 215 8.01 -8.56 -11.76
C ILE A 215 7.78 -9.97 -12.27
N THR A 216 8.64 -10.48 -13.17
CA THR A 216 8.48 -11.81 -13.74
C THR A 216 8.61 -12.92 -12.69
N PHE A 217 9.43 -12.74 -11.66
CA PHE A 217 9.45 -13.62 -10.49
C PHE A 217 8.11 -13.58 -9.73
N GLY A 218 7.55 -12.39 -9.49
CA GLY A 218 6.23 -12.22 -8.86
C GLY A 218 5.11 -12.90 -9.65
N LEU A 219 5.11 -12.77 -10.98
CA LEU A 219 4.12 -13.42 -11.85
C LEU A 219 4.20 -14.95 -11.77
N LYS A 220 5.41 -15.54 -11.82
CA LYS A 220 5.61 -16.98 -11.61
C LYS A 220 5.11 -17.44 -10.24
N ASN A 221 5.21 -16.57 -9.25
CA ASN A 221 4.72 -16.81 -7.90
C ASN A 221 3.28 -16.32 -7.68
N LYS A 222 2.53 -15.93 -8.70
CA LYS A 222 1.10 -15.55 -8.61
C LYS A 222 0.80 -14.44 -7.60
N VAL A 223 1.56 -13.34 -7.65
CA VAL A 223 1.21 -12.13 -6.87
C VAL A 223 -0.11 -11.53 -7.36
N ASP A 224 -0.85 -10.85 -6.49
CA ASP A 224 -2.14 -10.23 -6.82
C ASP A 224 -1.97 -8.79 -7.30
N TYR A 225 -0.92 -8.10 -6.82
CA TYR A 225 -0.64 -6.71 -7.12
C TYR A 225 0.83 -6.46 -7.47
N ILE A 226 1.06 -5.50 -8.35
CA ILE A 226 2.34 -4.80 -8.54
C ILE A 226 2.15 -3.34 -8.12
N ALA A 227 2.82 -2.93 -7.03
CA ALA A 227 2.94 -1.53 -6.66
C ALA A 227 4.17 -0.95 -7.37
N ALA A 228 3.91 -0.08 -8.35
CA ALA A 228 4.89 0.45 -9.26
C ALA A 228 5.47 1.78 -8.75
N SER A 229 6.75 1.76 -8.39
CA SER A 229 7.50 2.91 -7.84
C SER A 229 7.82 3.96 -8.90
N PHE A 230 7.73 5.24 -8.52
CA PHE A 230 8.09 6.44 -9.29
C PHE A 230 7.38 6.57 -10.65
N VAL A 231 6.11 6.14 -10.72
CA VAL A 231 5.28 6.32 -11.92
C VAL A 231 5.10 7.81 -12.19
N ASN A 232 5.43 8.25 -13.41
CA ASN A 232 5.34 9.64 -13.85
C ASN A 232 4.40 9.84 -15.03
N SER A 233 3.99 8.77 -15.72
CA SER A 233 3.14 8.84 -16.92
C SER A 233 2.22 7.62 -17.06
N ALA A 234 1.23 7.70 -17.94
CA ALA A 234 0.43 6.54 -18.33
C ALA A 234 1.26 5.43 -19.02
N ASP A 235 2.30 5.82 -19.77
CA ASP A 235 3.18 4.88 -20.49
C ASP A 235 3.94 3.95 -19.54
N ASP A 236 4.37 4.46 -18.38
CA ASP A 236 5.01 3.67 -17.33
C ASP A 236 4.12 2.49 -16.89
N ILE A 237 2.80 2.73 -16.75
CA ILE A 237 1.84 1.69 -16.40
C ILE A 237 1.62 0.73 -17.57
N TYR A 238 1.57 1.23 -18.80
CA TYR A 238 1.46 0.37 -19.98
C TYR A 238 2.67 -0.54 -20.16
N GLU A 239 3.87 -0.10 -19.80
CA GLU A 239 5.08 -0.93 -19.83
C GLU A 239 4.92 -2.18 -18.95
N ILE A 240 4.40 -2.02 -17.72
CA ILE A 240 4.11 -3.15 -16.82
C ILE A 240 2.99 -4.02 -17.41
N LYS A 241 1.92 -3.43 -17.95
CA LYS A 241 0.80 -4.19 -18.54
C LYS A 241 1.23 -5.03 -19.75
N VAL A 242 2.20 -4.57 -20.53
CA VAL A 242 2.80 -5.36 -21.62
C VAL A 242 3.47 -6.62 -21.06
N ILE A 243 4.22 -6.50 -19.96
CA ILE A 243 4.82 -7.66 -19.28
C ILE A 243 3.74 -8.61 -18.77
N LEU A 244 2.68 -8.09 -18.12
CA LEU A 244 1.56 -8.93 -17.65
C LEU A 244 0.93 -9.73 -18.79
N LYS A 245 0.68 -9.09 -19.93
CA LYS A 245 0.11 -9.72 -21.13
C LYS A 245 1.02 -10.79 -21.72
N GLN A 246 2.34 -10.56 -21.74
CA GLN A 246 3.31 -11.56 -22.22
C GLN A 246 3.29 -12.86 -21.40
N TYR A 247 2.92 -12.76 -20.12
CA TYR A 247 2.84 -13.90 -19.21
C TYR A 247 1.40 -14.44 -19.03
N GLY A 248 0.40 -13.86 -19.69
CA GLY A 248 -1.01 -14.25 -19.53
C GLY A 248 -1.56 -13.95 -18.13
N MET A 249 -1.01 -12.93 -17.46
CA MET A 249 -1.28 -12.56 -16.07
C MET A 249 -1.96 -11.19 -15.98
N GLU A 250 -2.79 -10.80 -16.95
CA GLU A 250 -3.51 -9.51 -16.96
C GLU A 250 -4.51 -9.36 -15.80
N HIS A 251 -4.73 -10.41 -15.01
CA HIS A 251 -5.52 -10.32 -13.79
C HIS A 251 -4.77 -9.67 -12.62
N VAL A 252 -3.43 -9.66 -12.64
CA VAL A 252 -2.61 -8.96 -11.64
C VAL A 252 -2.82 -7.46 -11.77
N GLN A 253 -3.12 -6.80 -10.67
CA GLN A 253 -3.49 -5.39 -10.65
C GLN A 253 -2.27 -4.49 -10.44
N VAL A 254 -2.20 -3.39 -11.20
CA VAL A 254 -1.10 -2.41 -11.09
C VAL A 254 -1.55 -1.21 -10.25
N ILE A 255 -0.85 -0.99 -9.14
CA ILE A 255 -1.03 0.14 -8.24
C ILE A 255 0.06 1.18 -8.51
N ALA A 256 -0.28 2.33 -9.09
CA ALA A 256 0.69 3.40 -9.32
C ALA A 256 1.06 4.08 -8.00
N LYS A 257 2.35 4.18 -7.68
CA LYS A 257 2.81 4.95 -6.52
C LYS A 257 3.05 6.40 -6.95
N VAL A 258 2.26 7.32 -6.39
CA VAL A 258 2.40 8.76 -6.63
C VAL A 258 3.44 9.32 -5.67
N GLU A 259 4.66 9.46 -6.18
CA GLU A 259 5.87 9.79 -5.41
C GLU A 259 6.53 11.09 -5.85
N THR A 260 6.14 11.66 -6.99
CA THR A 260 6.85 12.80 -7.60
C THR A 260 5.91 13.94 -7.99
N ARG A 261 6.49 15.13 -8.24
CA ARG A 261 5.75 16.24 -8.85
C ARG A 261 5.28 15.92 -10.27
N HIS A 262 6.01 15.11 -11.02
CA HIS A 262 5.63 14.71 -12.38
C HIS A 262 4.38 13.83 -12.36
N ALA A 263 4.31 12.87 -11.44
CA ALA A 263 3.12 12.06 -11.19
C ALA A 263 1.90 12.94 -10.87
N ILE A 264 2.06 13.98 -10.05
CA ILE A 264 0.99 14.93 -9.74
C ILE A 264 0.49 15.67 -10.99
N LYS A 265 1.39 16.10 -11.88
CA LYS A 265 1.00 16.80 -13.12
C LYS A 265 0.23 15.91 -14.08
N ASN A 266 0.55 14.62 -14.10
CA ASN A 266 -0.04 13.61 -14.97
C ASN A 266 -1.05 12.72 -14.23
N LEU A 267 -1.57 13.19 -13.09
CA LEU A 267 -2.30 12.34 -12.16
C LEU A 267 -3.54 11.71 -12.78
N ASP A 268 -4.30 12.47 -13.58
CA ASP A 268 -5.54 12.00 -14.17
C ASP A 268 -5.31 10.83 -15.14
N GLU A 269 -4.33 10.94 -16.05
CA GLU A 269 -4.00 9.86 -17.00
C GLU A 269 -3.44 8.62 -16.30
N ILE A 270 -2.62 8.80 -15.26
CA ILE A 270 -2.07 7.70 -14.47
C ILE A 270 -3.20 6.93 -13.76
N ILE A 271 -4.15 7.65 -13.15
CA ILE A 271 -5.30 7.02 -12.49
C ILE A 271 -6.16 6.25 -13.50
N ASP A 272 -6.38 6.78 -14.70
CA ASP A 272 -7.24 6.14 -15.71
C ASP A 272 -6.72 4.76 -16.10
N VAL A 273 -5.40 4.66 -16.30
CA VAL A 273 -4.77 3.44 -16.79
C VAL A 273 -4.34 2.48 -15.69
N SER A 274 -4.28 2.91 -14.42
CA SER A 274 -3.94 2.07 -13.28
C SER A 274 -5.16 1.34 -12.71
N ASP A 275 -4.94 0.26 -11.97
CA ASP A 275 -6.02 -0.42 -11.22
C ASP A 275 -6.28 0.26 -9.87
N GLY A 276 -5.26 0.93 -9.33
CA GLY A 276 -5.37 1.80 -8.17
C GLY A 276 -4.14 2.68 -8.02
N VAL A 277 -4.14 3.47 -6.95
CA VAL A 277 -3.05 4.39 -6.62
C VAL A 277 -2.62 4.21 -5.18
N MET A 278 -1.33 4.37 -4.92
CA MET A 278 -0.76 4.52 -3.59
C MET A 278 -0.22 5.93 -3.43
N VAL A 279 -0.73 6.66 -2.44
CA VAL A 279 -0.16 7.94 -2.00
C VAL A 279 1.06 7.62 -1.15
N ALA A 280 2.24 7.61 -1.78
CA ALA A 280 3.51 7.24 -1.14
C ALA A 280 4.19 8.50 -0.57
N ARG A 281 3.74 8.89 0.63
CA ARG A 281 3.99 10.21 1.22
C ARG A 281 5.44 10.48 1.60
N GLY A 282 6.22 9.41 1.84
CA GLY A 282 7.64 9.52 2.14
C GLY A 282 8.40 10.17 1.00
N ASP A 283 8.42 9.51 -0.17
CA ASP A 283 9.09 10.04 -1.36
C ASP A 283 8.38 11.30 -1.91
N LEU A 284 7.05 11.35 -1.86
CA LEU A 284 6.32 12.55 -2.27
C LEU A 284 6.71 13.79 -1.44
N GLY A 285 6.87 13.65 -0.13
CA GLY A 285 7.30 14.73 0.76
C GLY A 285 8.74 15.21 0.54
N LEU A 286 9.55 14.46 -0.22
CA LEU A 286 10.87 14.88 -0.69
C LEU A 286 10.80 15.62 -2.02
N GLU A 287 9.85 15.27 -2.89
CA GLU A 287 9.70 15.82 -4.25
C GLU A 287 8.87 17.12 -4.31
N ILE A 288 7.94 17.31 -3.37
CA ILE A 288 7.15 18.54 -3.21
C ILE A 288 7.34 19.14 -1.81
N PRO A 289 7.03 20.43 -1.60
CA PRO A 289 7.03 20.98 -0.25
C PRO A 289 6.16 20.12 0.68
N TYR A 290 6.73 19.67 1.80
CA TYR A 290 6.06 18.73 2.70
C TYR A 290 4.68 19.21 3.19
N TYR A 291 4.46 20.52 3.26
CA TYR A 291 3.17 21.12 3.64
C TYR A 291 2.10 21.04 2.54
N GLU A 292 2.46 20.70 1.30
CA GLU A 292 1.52 20.44 0.19
C GLU A 292 1.04 18.99 0.17
N VAL A 293 1.76 18.05 0.80
CA VAL A 293 1.41 16.61 0.80
C VAL A 293 -0.02 16.36 1.29
N PRO A 294 -0.51 16.98 2.39
CA PRO A 294 -1.89 16.76 2.84
C PRO A 294 -2.96 17.20 1.83
N TYR A 295 -2.67 18.23 1.02
CA TYR A 295 -3.56 18.66 -0.06
C TYR A 295 -3.62 17.61 -1.16
N TRP A 296 -2.46 17.12 -1.62
CA TRP A 296 -2.39 16.14 -2.70
C TRP A 296 -2.95 14.78 -2.28
N GLU A 297 -2.72 14.31 -1.04
CA GLU A 297 -3.37 13.10 -0.52
C GLU A 297 -4.89 13.20 -0.64
N LYS A 298 -5.48 14.29 -0.13
CA LYS A 298 -6.92 14.57 -0.23
C LYS A 298 -7.40 14.58 -1.69
N TYR A 299 -6.64 15.22 -2.58
CA TYR A 299 -7.00 15.32 -4.00
C TYR A 299 -6.96 13.95 -4.69
N ILE A 300 -5.90 13.16 -4.46
CA ILE A 300 -5.73 11.83 -5.05
C ILE A 300 -6.85 10.89 -4.58
N ILE A 301 -7.16 10.87 -3.27
CA ILE A 301 -8.29 10.07 -2.75
C ILE A 301 -9.59 10.46 -3.46
N LYS A 302 -9.86 11.77 -3.58
CA LYS A 302 -11.05 12.28 -4.27
C LYS A 302 -11.09 11.83 -5.74
N ALA A 303 -9.99 11.98 -6.48
CA ALA A 303 -9.90 11.63 -7.90
C ALA A 303 -10.13 10.13 -8.13
N CYS A 304 -9.48 9.28 -7.33
CA CYS A 304 -9.67 7.82 -7.40
C CYS A 304 -11.14 7.42 -7.21
N ARG A 305 -11.84 8.04 -6.24
CA ARG A 305 -13.26 7.76 -6.00
C ARG A 305 -14.16 8.11 -7.18
N PHE A 306 -13.92 9.24 -7.85
CA PHE A 306 -14.69 9.61 -9.05
C PHE A 306 -14.40 8.69 -10.24
N LYS A 307 -13.20 8.12 -10.30
CA LYS A 307 -12.76 7.22 -11.38
C LYS A 307 -12.94 5.73 -11.06
N ASN A 308 -13.61 5.37 -9.97
CA ASN A 308 -13.79 3.98 -9.51
C ASN A 308 -12.47 3.22 -9.31
N LYS A 309 -11.42 3.92 -8.88
CA LYS A 309 -10.08 3.37 -8.61
C LYS A 309 -9.82 3.30 -7.11
N ARG A 310 -9.03 2.31 -6.71
CA ARG A 310 -8.67 2.10 -5.31
C ARG A 310 -7.56 3.04 -4.91
N VAL A 311 -7.55 3.46 -3.66
CA VAL A 311 -6.48 4.31 -3.13
C VAL A 311 -5.94 3.80 -1.80
N ILE A 312 -4.62 3.64 -1.74
CA ILE A 312 -3.86 3.26 -0.54
C ILE A 312 -3.17 4.52 -0.03
N VAL A 313 -3.34 4.86 1.25
CA VAL A 313 -2.50 5.88 1.90
C VAL A 313 -1.35 5.17 2.60
N ALA A 314 -0.11 5.60 2.32
CA ALA A 314 1.08 4.89 2.71
C ALA A 314 2.17 5.80 3.32
N THR A 315 3.07 5.13 4.05
CA THR A 315 4.29 5.67 4.67
C THR A 315 4.02 6.57 5.87
N GLN A 316 4.73 6.32 6.98
CA GLN A 316 4.72 7.13 8.22
C GLN A 316 3.32 7.36 8.81
N MET A 317 2.41 6.38 8.67
CA MET A 317 1.09 6.45 9.27
C MET A 317 1.16 6.24 10.79
N LEU A 318 2.03 5.31 11.24
CA LEU A 318 2.26 5.02 12.67
C LEU A 318 3.77 4.84 12.94
N ASP A 319 4.62 5.66 12.33
CA ASP A 319 6.10 5.56 12.29
C ASP A 319 6.73 5.30 13.67
N SER A 320 6.24 5.98 14.70
CA SER A 320 6.74 5.86 16.08
C SER A 320 6.60 4.45 16.65
N LEU A 321 5.68 3.63 16.13
CA LEU A 321 5.47 2.24 16.56
C LEU A 321 6.58 1.28 16.08
N GLU A 322 7.51 1.75 15.24
CA GLU A 322 8.76 1.02 15.01
C GLU A 322 9.55 0.82 16.30
N LYS A 323 9.49 1.81 17.22
CA LYS A 323 10.34 1.86 18.43
C LYS A 323 9.55 1.98 19.73
N ASN A 324 8.30 2.45 19.66
CA ASN A 324 7.44 2.69 20.81
C ASN A 324 6.22 1.79 20.78
N VAL A 325 5.59 1.59 21.94
CA VAL A 325 4.35 0.79 22.05
C VAL A 325 3.07 1.64 21.90
N GLN A 326 3.20 2.97 21.86
CA GLN A 326 2.08 3.90 21.73
C GLN A 326 2.35 4.86 20.58
N PRO A 327 1.35 5.12 19.71
CA PRO A 327 1.48 6.11 18.66
C PRO A 327 1.39 7.52 19.26
N THR A 328 1.88 8.50 18.51
CA THR A 328 1.63 9.91 18.79
C THR A 328 0.19 10.30 18.45
N ARG A 329 -0.28 11.41 19.02
CA ARG A 329 -1.59 11.98 18.68
C ARG A 329 -1.67 12.41 17.21
N ALA A 330 -0.55 12.84 16.63
CA ALA A 330 -0.46 13.25 15.23
C ALA A 330 -0.67 12.05 14.30
N GLU A 331 -0.02 10.92 14.57
CA GLU A 331 -0.18 9.67 13.82
C GLU A 331 -1.61 9.12 13.90
N VAL A 332 -2.22 9.13 15.10
CA VAL A 332 -3.64 8.74 15.25
C VAL A 332 -4.54 9.64 14.40
N THR A 333 -4.29 10.94 14.40
CA THR A 333 -5.04 11.93 13.60
C THR A 333 -4.86 11.71 12.11
N ASP A 334 -3.63 11.41 11.68
CA ASP A 334 -3.26 11.13 10.29
C ASP A 334 -4.04 9.93 9.73
N VAL A 335 -3.95 8.78 10.42
CA VAL A 335 -4.68 7.56 10.03
C VAL A 335 -6.19 7.80 10.02
N PHE A 336 -6.72 8.42 11.08
CA PHE A 336 -8.14 8.68 11.21
C PHE A 336 -8.68 9.48 10.01
N PHE A 337 -7.96 10.53 9.60
CA PHE A 337 -8.38 11.42 8.53
C PHE A 337 -8.17 10.88 7.12
N ALA A 338 -7.19 10.01 6.90
CA ALA A 338 -7.06 9.25 5.66
C ALA A 338 -8.30 8.36 5.43
N VAL A 339 -8.73 7.64 6.48
CA VAL A 339 -9.94 6.80 6.43
C VAL A 339 -11.21 7.63 6.27
N GLU A 340 -11.33 8.76 6.98
CA GLU A 340 -12.50 9.64 6.91
C GLU A 340 -12.68 10.22 5.49
N ARG A 341 -11.58 10.52 4.79
CA ARG A 341 -11.58 10.96 3.38
C ARG A 341 -12.01 9.85 2.41
N GLY A 342 -11.96 8.60 2.87
CA GLY A 342 -12.43 7.43 2.14
C GLY A 342 -11.35 6.72 1.35
N CYS A 343 -10.12 6.65 1.88
CA CYS A 343 -9.14 5.70 1.35
C CYS A 343 -9.68 4.26 1.43
N ASP A 344 -9.19 3.38 0.56
CA ASP A 344 -9.58 1.97 0.57
C ASP A 344 -8.72 1.16 1.54
N ALA A 345 -7.43 1.50 1.60
CA ALA A 345 -6.48 0.85 2.48
C ALA A 345 -5.51 1.84 3.13
N THR A 346 -5.07 1.48 4.33
CA THR A 346 -3.94 2.10 5.04
C THR A 346 -2.75 1.15 5.01
N MET A 347 -1.52 1.68 4.98
CA MET A 347 -0.32 0.84 4.87
C MET A 347 0.67 1.04 6.02
N LEU A 348 1.16 -0.08 6.56
CA LEU A 348 2.30 -0.16 7.48
C LEU A 348 3.56 -0.58 6.71
N SER A 349 4.64 0.17 6.92
CA SER A 349 5.92 0.04 6.23
C SER A 349 6.98 -0.55 7.17
N GLY A 350 7.85 0.28 7.74
CA GLY A 350 8.88 -0.18 8.66
C GLY A 350 8.29 -0.68 9.97
N GLU A 351 7.11 -0.18 10.38
CA GLU A 351 6.38 -0.57 11.58
C GLU A 351 6.19 -2.10 11.68
N THR A 352 5.88 -2.75 10.55
CA THR A 352 5.69 -4.20 10.48
C THR A 352 6.91 -4.94 9.93
N ALA A 353 7.70 -4.30 9.06
CA ALA A 353 8.85 -4.96 8.44
C ALA A 353 10.04 -5.11 9.39
N ASN A 354 10.39 -4.05 10.14
CA ASN A 354 11.57 -3.96 10.99
C ASN A 354 11.29 -3.40 12.40
N GLY A 355 10.04 -3.02 12.69
CA GLY A 355 9.62 -2.47 13.97
C GLY A 355 9.67 -3.49 15.10
N MET A 356 9.80 -3.00 16.34
CA MET A 356 9.86 -3.84 17.54
C MET A 356 8.50 -4.46 17.89
N TYR A 357 7.40 -3.84 17.46
CA TYR A 357 6.04 -4.22 17.87
C TYR A 357 5.08 -4.35 16.67
N PRO A 358 5.35 -5.26 15.71
CA PRO A 358 4.56 -5.36 14.47
C PRO A 358 3.08 -5.67 14.72
N ILE A 359 2.77 -6.51 15.73
CA ILE A 359 1.38 -6.84 16.08
C ILE A 359 0.65 -5.62 16.65
N ILE A 360 1.30 -4.87 17.56
CA ILE A 360 0.73 -3.66 18.17
C ILE A 360 0.45 -2.59 17.10
N ALA A 361 1.34 -2.44 16.11
CA ALA A 361 1.13 -1.51 15.01
C ALA A 361 -0.14 -1.84 14.21
N VAL A 362 -0.36 -3.11 13.89
CA VAL A 362 -1.56 -3.57 13.17
C VAL A 362 -2.82 -3.43 14.03
N GLU A 363 -2.77 -3.81 15.30
CA GLU A 363 -3.89 -3.63 16.25
C GLU A 363 -4.29 -2.17 16.39
N THR A 364 -3.30 -1.28 16.47
CA THR A 364 -3.51 0.16 16.57
C THR A 364 -4.15 0.71 15.29
N MET A 365 -3.62 0.34 14.12
CA MET A 365 -4.20 0.67 12.81
C MET A 365 -5.65 0.18 12.71
N LYS A 366 -5.93 -1.06 13.11
CA LYS A 366 -7.28 -1.65 13.14
C LYS A 366 -8.24 -0.82 13.99
N LYS A 367 -7.83 -0.42 15.20
CA LYS A 367 -8.64 0.38 16.13
C LYS A 367 -8.96 1.75 15.54
N ILE A 368 -7.97 2.45 14.99
CA ILE A 368 -8.17 3.79 14.39
C ILE A 368 -9.07 3.71 13.16
N ASN A 369 -8.86 2.72 12.28
CA ASN A 369 -9.70 2.51 11.11
C ASN A 369 -11.16 2.26 11.50
N LYS A 370 -11.42 1.38 12.48
CA LYS A 370 -12.79 1.14 12.98
C LYS A 370 -13.41 2.40 13.59
N GLN A 371 -12.64 3.18 14.35
CA GLN A 371 -13.15 4.42 14.93
C GLN A 371 -13.50 5.45 13.85
N SER A 372 -12.68 5.57 12.80
CA SER A 372 -12.97 6.46 11.68
C SER A 372 -14.18 5.97 10.86
N GLU A 373 -14.31 4.67 10.63
CA GLU A 373 -15.48 4.08 9.95
C GLU A 373 -16.81 4.29 10.68
N LEU A 374 -16.78 4.41 12.01
CA LEU A 374 -17.95 4.78 12.82
C LEU A 374 -18.38 6.23 12.57
N LEU A 375 -17.44 7.11 12.24
CA LEU A 375 -17.67 8.54 12.01
C LEU A 375 -17.72 8.93 10.53
N PHE A 376 -17.48 7.97 9.63
CA PHE A 376 -17.45 8.16 8.20
C PHE A 376 -18.79 8.65 7.64
N ASP A 377 -18.75 9.59 6.70
CA ASP A 377 -19.95 10.15 6.06
C ASP A 377 -20.42 9.28 4.89
N TYR A 378 -21.09 8.17 5.22
CA TYR A 378 -21.70 7.26 4.24
C TYR A 378 -22.71 7.96 3.33
N LYS A 379 -23.45 8.94 3.86
CA LYS A 379 -24.40 9.72 3.07
C LYS A 379 -23.68 10.49 1.97
N ARG A 380 -22.57 11.16 2.28
CA ARG A 380 -21.75 11.85 1.27
C ARG A 380 -21.16 10.89 0.24
N ALA A 381 -20.74 9.69 0.65
CA ALA A 381 -20.27 8.66 -0.29
C ALA A 381 -21.31 8.35 -1.39
N ILE A 382 -22.59 8.21 -1.01
CA ILE A 382 -23.66 7.78 -1.92
C ILE A 382 -24.46 8.92 -2.55
N THR A 383 -24.22 10.17 -2.16
CA THR A 383 -24.89 11.35 -2.74
C THR A 383 -23.98 12.22 -3.58
N HIS A 384 -22.66 12.19 -3.33
CA HIS A 384 -21.70 13.02 -4.02
C HIS A 384 -20.66 12.23 -4.82
N TYR A 385 -20.10 11.15 -4.26
CA TYR A 385 -19.01 10.43 -4.92
C TYR A 385 -19.52 9.39 -5.89
N PHE A 386 -20.11 8.30 -5.39
CA PHE A 386 -20.49 7.16 -6.21
C PHE A 386 -21.45 7.52 -7.37
N PRO A 387 -22.48 8.37 -7.18
CA PRO A 387 -23.38 8.75 -8.27
C PRO A 387 -22.73 9.48 -9.45
N MET A 388 -21.56 10.09 -9.26
CA MET A 388 -20.86 10.82 -10.32
C MET A 388 -19.94 9.91 -11.15
N THR A 389 -19.77 8.65 -10.76
CA THR A 389 -18.92 7.69 -11.47
C THR A 389 -19.64 7.11 -12.68
N ASP A 390 -18.88 6.67 -13.69
CA ASP A 390 -19.47 5.97 -14.83
C ASP A 390 -20.02 4.59 -14.45
N VAL A 391 -19.41 3.92 -13.48
CA VAL A 391 -19.88 2.61 -13.01
C VAL A 391 -21.28 2.70 -12.38
N CYS A 392 -21.61 3.82 -11.71
CA CYS A 392 -22.95 4.02 -11.14
C CYS A 392 -24.04 4.17 -12.21
N LYS A 393 -23.69 4.58 -13.44
CA LYS A 393 -24.63 4.73 -14.56
C LYS A 393 -24.99 3.39 -15.22
N THR A 394 -24.32 2.31 -14.82
CA THR A 394 -24.68 0.96 -15.26
C THR A 394 -25.87 0.44 -14.47
N ALA A 395 -26.61 -0.52 -15.03
CA ALA A 395 -27.75 -1.13 -14.34
C ALA A 395 -27.35 -1.78 -12.99
N PHE A 396 -26.13 -2.33 -12.88
CA PHE A 396 -25.63 -2.85 -11.61
C PHE A 396 -25.30 -1.72 -10.63
N GLY A 397 -24.64 -0.66 -11.10
CA GLY A 397 -24.32 0.52 -10.30
C GLY A 397 -25.55 1.19 -9.68
N GLU A 398 -26.64 1.34 -10.45
CA GLU A 398 -27.91 1.85 -9.93
C GLU A 398 -28.47 0.97 -8.80
N ARG A 399 -28.40 -0.36 -8.94
CA ARG A 399 -28.78 -1.30 -7.88
C ARG A 399 -27.90 -1.16 -6.64
N VAL A 400 -26.59 -1.01 -6.82
CA VAL A 400 -25.65 -0.75 -5.70
C VAL A 400 -26.04 0.52 -4.98
N LEU A 401 -26.32 1.61 -5.70
CA LEU A 401 -26.73 2.88 -5.10
C LEU A 401 -28.04 2.74 -4.30
N ASP A 402 -29.02 2.02 -4.82
CA ASP A 402 -30.29 1.79 -4.12
C ASP A 402 -30.13 0.94 -2.85
N ILE A 403 -29.26 -0.07 -2.90
CA ILE A 403 -28.90 -0.86 -1.70
C ILE A 403 -28.17 0.03 -0.71
N ALA A 404 -27.19 0.82 -1.16
CA ALA A 404 -26.41 1.71 -0.33
C ALA A 404 -27.29 2.72 0.43
N LYS A 405 -28.32 3.28 -0.22
CA LYS A 405 -29.32 4.15 0.42
C LYS A 405 -30.11 3.43 1.51
N LYS A 406 -30.46 2.16 1.32
CA LYS A 406 -31.23 1.36 2.29
C LYS A 406 -30.42 0.98 3.52
N ILE A 407 -29.12 0.70 3.35
CA ILE A 407 -28.22 0.31 4.45
C ILE A 407 -27.44 1.48 5.04
N CYS A 408 -27.62 2.70 4.52
CA CYS A 408 -26.95 3.89 5.03
C CYS A 408 -27.41 4.15 6.46
N PRO A 409 -26.49 4.22 7.44
CA PRO A 409 -26.85 4.53 8.82
C PRO A 409 -27.34 5.98 8.93
N ASN A 410 -28.18 6.22 9.95
CA ASN A 410 -28.48 7.58 10.36
C ASN A 410 -27.30 8.14 11.15
N ARG A 411 -26.95 9.40 10.90
CA ARG A 411 -25.83 10.07 11.56
C ARG A 411 -26.30 11.39 12.17
N GLU A 412 -26.28 11.46 13.50
CA GLU A 412 -26.40 12.74 14.23
C GLU A 412 -25.00 13.34 14.48
N ILE A 413 -24.13 12.57 15.14
CA ILE A 413 -22.70 12.87 15.36
C ILE A 413 -21.88 11.69 14.83
N GLU A 414 -22.23 10.51 15.33
CA GLU A 414 -21.70 9.20 14.93
C GLU A 414 -22.78 8.41 14.16
N ASN A 415 -22.38 7.38 13.42
CA ASN A 415 -23.35 6.50 12.75
C ASN A 415 -24.05 5.61 13.80
N GLU A 416 -25.38 5.71 13.91
CA GLU A 416 -26.18 4.84 14.76
C GLU A 416 -26.42 3.49 14.05
N ASP A 417 -26.37 2.39 14.82
CA ASP A 417 -26.73 1.01 14.44
C ASP A 417 -26.41 0.61 12.98
N PHE A 418 -25.27 -0.09 12.76
CA PHE A 418 -25.01 -0.85 11.54
C PHE A 418 -25.97 -2.05 11.43
N SER A 419 -27.27 -1.78 11.23
CA SER A 419 -28.36 -2.77 11.26
C SER A 419 -28.18 -3.90 10.24
N THR A 420 -27.45 -3.64 9.16
CA THR A 420 -27.01 -4.64 8.17
C THR A 420 -25.51 -4.77 8.25
N HIS A 421 -25.03 -5.91 8.75
CA HIS A 421 -23.59 -6.15 8.91
C HIS A 421 -22.95 -6.66 7.61
N PHE A 422 -23.72 -7.41 6.82
CA PHE A 422 -23.23 -8.11 5.64
C PHE A 422 -24.14 -7.96 4.42
N LEU A 423 -23.51 -7.78 3.27
CA LEU A 423 -24.07 -7.89 1.93
C LEU A 423 -23.37 -9.06 1.24
N VAL A 424 -24.11 -10.03 0.71
CA VAL A 424 -23.50 -11.16 -0.01
C VAL A 424 -23.81 -11.05 -1.49
N HIS A 425 -22.78 -11.12 -2.33
CA HIS A 425 -22.86 -11.06 -3.78
C HIS A 425 -22.10 -12.24 -4.39
N PHE A 426 -22.67 -12.89 -5.40
CA PHE A 426 -22.10 -14.08 -6.05
C PHE A 426 -21.61 -13.66 -7.44
N THR A 427 -20.30 -13.49 -7.60
CA THR A 427 -19.76 -12.96 -8.86
C THR A 427 -18.28 -13.25 -9.04
N ASN A 428 -17.87 -13.38 -10.30
CA ASN A 428 -16.47 -13.29 -10.73
C ASN A 428 -16.20 -11.98 -11.49
N ASN A 429 -17.20 -11.09 -11.61
CA ASN A 429 -17.08 -9.83 -12.32
C ASN A 429 -16.42 -8.78 -11.43
N ARG A 430 -15.18 -8.43 -11.76
CA ARG A 430 -14.38 -7.47 -10.98
C ARG A 430 -14.95 -6.06 -10.98
N GLU A 431 -15.58 -5.62 -12.07
CA GLU A 431 -16.19 -4.28 -12.13
C GLU A 431 -17.36 -4.14 -11.14
N GLU A 432 -18.12 -5.20 -10.92
CA GLU A 432 -19.18 -5.24 -9.90
C GLU A 432 -18.58 -5.12 -8.49
N ILE A 433 -17.48 -5.81 -8.23
CA ILE A 433 -16.78 -5.79 -6.94
C ILE A 433 -16.21 -4.39 -6.67
N PHE A 434 -15.59 -3.76 -7.68
CA PHE A 434 -15.10 -2.39 -7.58
C PHE A 434 -16.23 -1.39 -7.34
N ALA A 435 -17.37 -1.55 -8.01
CA ALA A 435 -18.55 -0.71 -7.77
C ALA A 435 -19.04 -0.80 -6.32
N LEU A 436 -19.14 -2.03 -5.79
CA LEU A 436 -19.53 -2.29 -4.40
C LEU A 436 -18.54 -1.64 -3.41
N SER A 437 -17.24 -1.72 -3.69
CA SER A 437 -16.22 -1.10 -2.86
C SER A 437 -16.27 0.44 -2.90
N ASN A 438 -16.34 1.03 -4.09
CA ASN A 438 -16.31 2.49 -4.29
C ASN A 438 -17.57 3.20 -3.78
N ALA A 439 -18.71 2.49 -3.73
CA ALA A 439 -19.92 2.97 -3.07
C ALA A 439 -19.71 3.23 -1.56
N LYS A 440 -18.61 2.70 -0.97
CA LYS A 440 -18.29 2.74 0.47
C LYS A 440 -19.49 2.33 1.29
N LEU A 441 -19.97 1.11 1.07
CA LEU A 441 -21.13 0.57 1.77
C LEU A 441 -20.89 0.52 3.29
N ALA A 442 -21.93 0.81 4.06
CA ALA A 442 -21.86 0.70 5.53
C ALA A 442 -21.75 -0.77 5.99
N ALA A 443 -22.35 -1.69 5.24
CA ALA A 443 -22.21 -3.13 5.42
C ALA A 443 -20.91 -3.64 4.77
N SER A 444 -20.33 -4.69 5.36
CA SER A 444 -19.24 -5.44 4.73
C SER A 444 -19.79 -6.30 3.60
N VAL A 445 -19.05 -6.40 2.50
CA VAL A 445 -19.45 -7.12 1.30
C VAL A 445 -18.71 -8.44 1.25
N ILE A 446 -19.44 -9.55 1.23
CA ILE A 446 -18.89 -10.89 1.00
C ILE A 446 -19.12 -11.27 -0.45
N ILE A 447 -18.05 -11.46 -1.21
CA ILE A 447 -18.05 -11.96 -2.58
C ILE A 447 -17.86 -13.46 -2.56
N VAL A 448 -18.87 -14.20 -3.00
CA VAL A 448 -18.77 -15.65 -3.21
C VAL A 448 -18.23 -15.88 -4.63
N THR A 449 -17.16 -16.67 -4.75
CA THR A 449 -16.42 -16.88 -6.01
C THR A 449 -15.81 -18.27 -6.06
N ASP A 450 -15.73 -18.86 -7.25
CA ASP A 450 -14.94 -20.06 -7.56
C ASP A 450 -13.61 -19.73 -8.28
N ASP A 451 -13.38 -18.45 -8.60
CA ASP A 451 -12.16 -17.98 -9.24
C ASP A 451 -11.09 -17.64 -8.20
N GLN A 452 -9.95 -18.30 -8.28
CA GLN A 452 -8.81 -18.04 -7.39
C GLN A 452 -8.29 -16.61 -7.49
N ASN A 453 -8.32 -16.00 -8.68
CA ASN A 453 -7.84 -14.64 -8.91
C ASN A 453 -8.76 -13.61 -8.28
N VAL A 454 -10.07 -13.88 -8.25
CA VAL A 454 -11.03 -13.06 -7.51
C VAL A 454 -10.89 -13.32 -6.02
N TYR A 455 -10.69 -14.56 -5.58
CA TYR A 455 -10.55 -14.90 -4.17
C TYR A 455 -9.45 -14.06 -3.48
N THR A 456 -8.23 -14.00 -4.02
CA THR A 456 -7.14 -13.21 -3.41
C THR A 456 -6.98 -11.81 -3.99
N GLY A 457 -7.71 -11.44 -5.04
CA GLY A 457 -7.52 -10.20 -5.80
C GLY A 457 -8.12 -8.93 -5.19
N HIS A 458 -8.62 -8.95 -3.95
CA HIS A 458 -9.39 -7.82 -3.37
C HIS A 458 -8.91 -7.34 -1.99
N GLY A 459 -7.65 -7.62 -1.64
CA GLY A 459 -7.05 -7.25 -0.35
C GLY A 459 -6.84 -5.75 -0.13
N VAL A 460 -7.09 -4.88 -1.12
CA VAL A 460 -7.04 -3.42 -0.98
C VAL A 460 -8.39 -2.74 -1.26
N ASP A 461 -9.45 -3.50 -1.51
CA ASP A 461 -10.80 -2.96 -1.78
C ASP A 461 -11.59 -2.75 -0.49
N TYR A 462 -12.01 -1.51 -0.22
CA TYR A 462 -12.81 -1.17 0.95
C TYR A 462 -14.02 -2.08 1.11
N GLY A 463 -14.16 -2.68 2.29
CA GLY A 463 -15.33 -3.46 2.70
C GLY A 463 -15.50 -4.81 2.01
N VAL A 464 -14.64 -5.19 1.06
CA VAL A 464 -14.77 -6.42 0.28
C VAL A 464 -14.06 -7.60 0.95
N PHE A 465 -14.75 -8.69 1.17
CA PHE A 465 -14.24 -9.95 1.71
C PHE A 465 -14.65 -11.05 0.76
N THR A 466 -13.79 -12.02 0.46
CA THR A 466 -14.13 -13.07 -0.50
C THR A 466 -14.32 -14.41 0.21
N TYR A 467 -15.19 -15.26 -0.32
CA TYR A 467 -15.48 -16.59 0.19
C TYR A 467 -15.42 -17.58 -0.95
N LYS A 468 -14.42 -18.47 -0.92
CA LYS A 468 -14.18 -19.42 -1.99
C LYS A 468 -15.18 -20.58 -1.95
N VAL A 469 -15.72 -20.92 -3.11
CA VAL A 469 -16.53 -22.13 -3.34
C VAL A 469 -15.93 -22.93 -4.49
N ASP A 470 -16.31 -24.20 -4.61
CA ASP A 470 -15.79 -25.06 -5.69
C ASP A 470 -16.44 -24.75 -7.05
N ASP A 471 -17.70 -24.32 -7.03
CA ASP A 471 -18.50 -24.03 -8.23
C ASP A 471 -19.52 -22.92 -7.89
N LEU A 472 -19.39 -21.78 -8.57
CA LEU A 472 -20.23 -20.61 -8.33
C LEU A 472 -21.68 -20.82 -8.77
N THR A 473 -21.92 -21.59 -9.85
CA THR A 473 -23.26 -21.89 -10.35
C THR A 473 -24.02 -22.77 -9.36
N LYS A 474 -23.35 -23.78 -8.82
CA LYS A 474 -23.90 -24.65 -7.77
C LYS A 474 -24.14 -23.84 -6.49
N ALA A 475 -23.23 -22.95 -6.11
CA ALA A 475 -23.39 -22.09 -4.95
C ALA A 475 -24.62 -21.17 -5.09
N LEU A 476 -24.86 -20.62 -6.28
CA LEU A 476 -26.04 -19.81 -6.61
C LEU A 476 -27.35 -20.58 -6.47
N SER A 477 -27.39 -21.87 -6.82
CA SER A 477 -28.61 -22.69 -6.65
C SER A 477 -29.01 -22.89 -5.17
N ASN A 478 -28.07 -22.73 -4.24
CA ASN A 478 -28.30 -22.80 -2.79
C ASN A 478 -27.78 -21.54 -2.07
N TYR A 479 -28.02 -20.36 -2.68
CA TYR A 479 -27.43 -19.09 -2.25
C TYR A 479 -27.68 -18.77 -0.77
N GLN A 480 -28.84 -19.13 -0.22
CA GLN A 480 -29.16 -18.85 1.19
C GLN A 480 -28.24 -19.62 2.15
N LEU A 481 -27.99 -20.90 1.88
CA LEU A 481 -27.11 -21.71 2.72
C LEU A 481 -25.67 -21.24 2.61
N VAL A 482 -25.20 -20.96 1.38
CA VAL A 482 -23.84 -20.50 1.14
C VAL A 482 -23.60 -19.13 1.78
N ALA A 483 -24.53 -18.20 1.64
CA ALA A 483 -24.46 -16.89 2.29
C ALA A 483 -24.37 -17.01 3.82
N LYS A 484 -25.19 -17.87 4.44
CA LYS A 484 -25.14 -18.11 5.89
C LYS A 484 -23.78 -18.67 6.33
N LYS A 485 -23.22 -19.62 5.59
CA LYS A 485 -21.88 -20.18 5.87
C LYS A 485 -20.79 -19.12 5.76
N ALA A 486 -20.84 -18.31 4.70
CA ALA A 486 -19.84 -17.26 4.49
C ALA A 486 -19.92 -16.17 5.56
N ILE A 487 -21.12 -15.77 5.98
CA ILE A 487 -21.33 -14.84 7.10
C ILE A 487 -20.80 -15.44 8.39
N LEU A 488 -21.16 -16.69 8.70
CA LEU A 488 -20.73 -17.35 9.93
C LEU A 488 -19.20 -17.43 10.01
N HIS A 489 -18.54 -17.80 8.91
CA HIS A 489 -17.07 -17.83 8.81
C HIS A 489 -16.42 -16.51 9.25
N TYR A 490 -16.87 -15.39 8.69
CA TYR A 490 -16.33 -14.07 9.02
C TYR A 490 -16.74 -13.58 10.42
N SER A 491 -17.96 -13.91 10.87
CA SER A 491 -18.42 -13.56 12.21
C SER A 491 -17.63 -14.30 13.30
N GLU A 492 -17.36 -15.59 13.12
CA GLU A 492 -16.57 -16.40 14.06
C GLU A 492 -15.11 -15.95 14.09
N LEU A 493 -14.48 -15.77 12.92
CA LEU A 493 -13.07 -15.37 12.83
C LEU A 493 -12.77 -14.00 13.44
N PHE A 494 -13.72 -13.06 13.35
CA PHE A 494 -13.53 -11.68 13.83
C PHE A 494 -14.40 -11.34 15.05
N GLU A 495 -14.93 -12.36 15.73
CA GLU A 495 -15.68 -12.26 16.98
C GLU A 495 -16.86 -11.28 16.92
N ILE A 496 -17.56 -11.25 15.78
CA ILE A 496 -18.74 -10.40 15.59
C ILE A 496 -19.92 -11.11 16.24
N LYS A 497 -20.39 -10.58 17.37
CA LYS A 497 -21.54 -11.11 18.11
C LYS A 497 -22.77 -11.03 17.21
N PRO A 498 -23.43 -12.16 16.89
CA PRO A 498 -24.68 -12.11 16.15
C PRO A 498 -25.73 -11.48 17.05
N ASP A 499 -26.15 -10.26 16.74
CA ASP A 499 -27.36 -9.71 17.36
C ASP A 499 -28.57 -10.40 16.72
N ASN A 500 -29.69 -10.51 17.44
CA ASN A 500 -30.93 -11.18 16.98
C ASN A 500 -31.55 -10.54 15.71
N LYS A 501 -30.90 -9.51 15.16
CA LYS A 501 -31.21 -8.78 13.94
C LYS A 501 -30.08 -8.82 12.91
N THR A 502 -29.30 -9.90 12.82
CA THR A 502 -28.30 -10.05 11.75
C THR A 502 -29.00 -10.20 10.39
N ASN A 503 -29.50 -9.07 9.87
CA ASN A 503 -30.10 -8.94 8.56
C ASN A 503 -28.95 -8.89 7.55
N PHE A 504 -28.95 -9.82 6.61
CA PHE A 504 -28.06 -9.76 5.46
C PHE A 504 -28.89 -9.43 4.22
N VAL A 505 -28.31 -8.63 3.34
CA VAL A 505 -28.90 -8.33 2.03
C VAL A 505 -28.22 -9.24 1.00
N LEU A 506 -29.01 -9.79 0.09
CA LEU A 506 -28.52 -10.55 -1.05
C LEU A 506 -28.68 -9.70 -2.31
N ILE A 507 -27.61 -9.60 -3.09
CA ILE A 507 -27.69 -9.13 -4.47
C ILE A 507 -27.90 -10.36 -5.34
N LYS A 508 -29.02 -10.39 -6.06
CA LYS A 508 -29.27 -11.36 -7.13
C LYS A 508 -28.83 -10.79 -8.46
#